data_AF-A0A0E3P546-F1
#
_entry.id   AF-A0A0E3P546-F1
#
_cell.length_a   1.000
_cell.length_b   1.000
_cell.length_c   1.000
_cell.angle_alpha   90.00
_cell.angle_beta   90.00
_cell.angle_gamma   90.00
#
_symmetry.space_group_name_H-M   'P 1'
#
loop_
_entity.id
_entity.type
_entity.pdbx_description
1 polymer ?
#
loop_
_entity_poly.entity_id
_entity_poly.type
_entity_poly.pdbx_seq_one_letter_code
_entity_poly.pdbx_strand_id
1 'polypeptide(L)'
;MYDLSAEPIKPRDSFTSNATSGKSPLTVLFTDTSTGGTPTNWYWDFGDGIHSKHAQTATHTFLKAGEYTVSLTVTNAAGSDTKTVKGCIKLSE
;
A
#
# COMPACT_ATOMS: atom_id res chain seq x y z
N MET A 1 -33.99 -19.76 -1.98
CA MET A 1 -33.48 -19.32 -3.29
C MET A 1 -32.52 -18.19 -3.00
N TYR A 2 -31.21 -18.46 -2.95
CA TYR A 2 -30.21 -17.40 -2.81
C TYR A 2 -29.93 -16.85 -4.20
N ASP A 3 -30.07 -15.54 -4.36
CA ASP A 3 -29.69 -14.83 -5.57
C ASP A 3 -28.15 -14.92 -5.72
N LEU A 4 -27.70 -15.67 -6.72
CA LEU A 4 -26.29 -15.91 -7.06
C LEU A 4 -25.74 -14.87 -8.06
N SER A 5 -26.44 -13.75 -8.30
CA SER A 5 -26.09 -12.78 -9.34
C SER A 5 -25.02 -11.74 -8.96
N ALA A 6 -24.49 -11.75 -7.74
CA ALA A 6 -23.40 -10.85 -7.38
C ALA A 6 -22.06 -11.35 -7.96
N GLU A 7 -21.59 -10.70 -9.03
CA GLU A 7 -20.25 -10.96 -9.56
C GLU A 7 -19.17 -10.69 -8.50
N PRO A 8 -18.07 -11.48 -8.48
CA PRO A 8 -16.93 -11.21 -7.61
C PRO A 8 -16.42 -9.78 -7.79
N ILE A 9 -16.37 -9.00 -6.70
CA ILE A 9 -15.92 -7.61 -6.73
C ILE A 9 -14.41 -7.59 -6.51
N LYS A 10 -13.67 -6.89 -7.39
CA LYS A 10 -12.24 -6.62 -7.18
C LYS A 10 -12.03 -5.66 -5.99
N PRO A 11 -10.89 -5.72 -5.28
CA PRO A 11 -10.59 -4.72 -4.27
C PRO A 11 -10.43 -3.34 -4.92
N ARG A 12 -10.73 -2.30 -4.15
CA ARG A 12 -10.40 -0.90 -4.48
C ARG A 12 -9.33 -0.43 -3.52
N ASP A 13 -8.14 -0.21 -4.05
CA ASP A 13 -6.95 0.08 -3.27
C ASP A 13 -7.07 1.42 -2.56
N SER A 14 -6.80 1.42 -1.25
CA SER A 14 -6.43 2.61 -0.52
C SER A 14 -5.48 2.28 0.62
N PHE A 15 -4.56 3.17 0.94
CA PHE A 15 -3.74 3.07 2.13
C PHE A 15 -3.51 4.42 2.80
N THR A 16 -3.04 4.35 4.05
CA THR A 16 -2.52 5.48 4.83
C THR A 16 -1.10 5.22 5.29
N SER A 17 -0.38 6.29 5.63
CA SER A 17 0.90 6.24 6.33
C SER A 17 0.81 7.05 7.61
N ASN A 18 1.51 6.64 8.66
CA ASN A 18 1.53 7.40 9.94
C ASN A 18 2.42 8.66 9.88
N ALA A 19 3.29 8.75 8.87
CA ALA A 19 4.12 9.91 8.60
C ALA A 19 4.27 10.09 7.07
N THR A 20 4.46 11.34 6.65
CA THR A 20 4.70 11.72 5.25
C THR A 20 5.99 12.52 5.07
N SER A 21 6.66 12.90 6.16
CA SER A 21 7.93 13.60 6.12
C SER A 21 8.72 13.48 7.42
N GLY A 22 10.04 13.70 7.37
CA GLY A 22 10.90 13.73 8.54
C GLY A 22 12.38 13.82 8.18
N LYS A 23 13.25 13.61 9.16
CA LYS A 23 14.70 13.43 8.92
C LYS A 23 15.01 11.96 8.66
N SER A 24 16.01 11.69 7.82
CA SER A 24 16.53 10.34 7.68
C SER A 24 17.39 9.93 8.89
N PRO A 25 17.28 8.69 9.40
CA PRO A 25 16.33 7.65 8.98
C PRO A 25 14.92 7.86 9.56
N LEU A 26 13.89 7.52 8.78
CA LEU A 26 12.48 7.57 9.22
C LEU A 26 11.82 6.20 9.06
N THR A 27 11.28 5.68 10.15
CA THR A 27 10.43 4.49 10.13
C THR A 27 8.97 4.89 9.99
N VAL A 28 8.30 4.36 8.97
CA VAL A 28 6.90 4.65 8.62
C VAL A 28 6.09 3.36 8.65
N LEU A 29 4.93 3.42 9.28
CA LEU A 29 3.91 2.38 9.23
C LEU A 29 2.91 2.73 8.12
N PHE A 30 2.74 1.80 7.19
CA PHE A 30 1.71 1.83 6.16
C PHE A 30 0.61 0.83 6.49
N THR A 31 -0.63 1.25 6.29
CA THR A 31 -1.81 0.45 6.58
C THR A 31 -2.75 0.46 5.39
N ASP A 32 -3.08 -0.73 4.89
CA ASP A 32 -4.15 -0.91 3.92
C ASP A 32 -5.51 -0.50 4.51
N THR A 33 -6.26 0.26 3.73
CA THR A 33 -7.62 0.76 3.98
C THR A 33 -8.53 0.48 2.79
N SER A 34 -8.18 -0.51 1.97
CA SER A 34 -8.90 -0.91 0.76
C SER A 34 -10.36 -1.27 1.06
N THR A 35 -11.22 -1.01 0.09
CA THR A 35 -12.67 -1.25 0.17
C THR A 35 -13.15 -2.08 -1.03
N GLY A 36 -14.43 -2.41 -1.10
CA GLY A 36 -14.97 -3.25 -2.17
C GLY A 36 -14.74 -4.73 -1.89
N GLY A 37 -14.11 -5.45 -2.82
CA GLY A 37 -13.74 -6.85 -2.61
C GLY A 37 -12.70 -7.03 -1.50
N THR A 38 -12.83 -8.09 -0.70
CA THR A 38 -11.84 -8.43 0.33
C THR A 38 -10.52 -8.85 -0.33
N PRO A 39 -9.40 -8.16 -0.06
CA PRO A 39 -8.09 -8.58 -0.55
C PRO A 39 -7.64 -9.90 0.09
N THR A 40 -6.99 -10.74 -0.69
CA THR A 40 -6.29 -11.94 -0.22
C THR A 40 -4.77 -11.82 -0.33
N ASN A 41 -4.28 -10.77 -0.99
CA ASN A 41 -2.85 -10.52 -1.15
C ASN A 41 -2.55 -9.02 -1.22
N TRP A 42 -1.35 -8.64 -0.76
CA TRP A 42 -0.82 -7.27 -0.74
C TRP A 42 0.61 -7.26 -1.26
N TYR A 43 0.96 -6.24 -2.03
CA TYR A 43 2.33 -5.94 -2.44
C TYR A 43 2.60 -4.46 -2.23
N TRP A 44 3.59 -4.14 -1.39
CA TRP A 44 4.03 -2.78 -1.13
C TRP A 44 5.34 -2.52 -1.86
N ASP A 45 5.40 -1.45 -2.64
CA ASP A 45 6.64 -0.87 -3.16
C ASP A 45 6.87 0.47 -2.46
N PHE A 46 7.99 0.61 -1.76
CA PHE A 46 8.30 1.84 -1.01
C PHE A 46 9.01 2.89 -1.87
N GLY A 47 9.38 2.57 -3.12
CA GLY A 47 10.02 3.49 -4.05
C GLY A 47 11.54 3.65 -3.84
N ASP A 48 12.16 2.83 -3.00
CA ASP A 48 13.60 2.80 -2.74
C ASP A 48 14.27 1.48 -3.17
N GLY A 49 13.53 0.65 -3.91
CA GLY A 49 13.95 -0.69 -4.34
C GLY A 49 13.61 -1.81 -3.35
N ILE A 50 13.09 -1.47 -2.16
CA ILE A 50 12.61 -2.44 -1.16
C ILE A 50 11.09 -2.57 -1.28
N HIS A 51 10.60 -3.79 -1.04
CA HIS A 51 9.19 -4.12 -1.13
C HIS A 51 8.78 -5.10 -0.02
N SER A 52 7.49 -5.15 0.28
CA SER A 52 6.88 -6.12 1.18
C SER A 52 5.76 -6.89 0.47
N LYS A 53 5.55 -8.16 0.84
CA LYS A 53 4.54 -9.04 0.22
C LYS A 53 3.68 -9.68 1.30
N HIS A 54 2.43 -10.00 0.94
CA HIS A 54 1.49 -10.76 1.77
C HIS A 54 1.16 -10.12 3.13
N ALA A 55 1.29 -8.79 3.26
CA ALA A 55 1.06 -8.08 4.52
C ALA A 55 0.11 -6.90 4.33
N GLN A 56 -1.01 -6.90 5.06
CA GLN A 56 -1.99 -5.80 5.06
C GLN A 56 -1.42 -4.51 5.68
N THR A 57 -0.52 -4.65 6.66
CA THR A 57 0.26 -3.56 7.23
C THR A 57 1.74 -3.81 6.96
N ALA A 58 2.50 -2.75 6.74
CA ALA A 58 3.94 -2.85 6.51
C ALA A 58 4.67 -1.70 7.21
N THR A 59 5.73 -2.05 7.93
CA THR A 59 6.66 -1.07 8.51
C THR A 59 7.90 -1.02 7.63
N HIS A 60 8.32 0.17 7.23
CA HIS A 60 9.51 0.39 6.42
C HIS A 60 10.36 1.54 6.95
N THR A 61 11.69 1.40 6.87
CA THR A 61 12.64 2.43 7.30
C THR A 61 13.36 3.01 6.09
N PHE A 62 13.08 4.28 5.79
CA PHE A 62 13.79 5.03 4.76
C PHE A 62 15.10 5.58 5.33
N LEU A 63 16.22 5.15 4.75
CA LEU A 63 17.55 5.44 5.30
C LEU A 63 18.18 6.74 4.80
N LYS A 64 17.70 7.31 3.70
CA LYS A 64 18.32 8.46 3.03
C LYS A 64 17.33 9.60 2.86
N ALA A 65 17.84 10.82 2.80
CA ALA A 65 17.06 11.97 2.36
C ALA A 65 16.59 11.76 0.91
N GLY A 66 15.41 12.30 0.58
CA GLY A 66 14.81 12.11 -0.73
C GLY A 66 13.28 12.12 -0.69
N GLU A 67 12.69 12.02 -1.87
CA GLU A 67 11.24 11.92 -2.06
C GLU A 67 10.89 10.55 -2.64
N TYR A 68 10.05 9.81 -1.91
CA TYR A 68 9.73 8.42 -2.21
C TYR A 68 8.28 8.28 -2.69
N THR A 69 8.11 7.58 -3.81
CA THR A 69 6.79 7.21 -4.35
C THR A 69 6.42 5.83 -3.84
N VAL A 70 5.33 5.75 -3.07
CA VAL A 70 4.88 4.49 -2.48
C VAL A 70 3.69 3.97 -3.27
N SER A 71 3.66 2.66 -3.54
CA SER A 71 2.51 1.99 -4.10
C SER A 71 2.09 0.77 -3.29
N LEU A 72 0.78 0.56 -3.20
CA LEU A 72 0.17 -0.69 -2.77
C LEU A 72 -0.45 -1.34 -4.01
N THR A 73 -0.43 -2.67 -4.06
CA THR A 73 -1.26 -3.47 -4.95
C THR A 73 -1.98 -4.50 -4.11
N VAL A 74 -3.31 -4.46 -4.14
CA VAL A 74 -4.19 -5.42 -3.48
C VAL A 74 -4.81 -6.36 -4.51
N THR A 75 -4.91 -7.64 -4.18
CA THR A 75 -5.42 -8.67 -5.11
C THR A 75 -6.38 -9.62 -4.39
N ASN A 76 -7.44 -10.03 -5.09
CA ASN A 76 -8.27 -11.18 -4.74
C ASN A 76 -8.57 -12.02 -5.98
N ALA A 77 -9.41 -13.06 -5.84
CA ALA A 77 -9.77 -13.93 -6.96
C ALA A 77 -10.48 -13.22 -8.13
N ALA A 78 -11.10 -12.06 -7.88
CA ALA A 78 -11.77 -11.25 -8.91
C ALA A 78 -10.80 -10.34 -9.68
N GLY A 79 -9.60 -10.09 -9.15
CA GLY A 79 -8.59 -9.26 -9.78
C GLY A 79 -7.78 -8.43 -8.80
N SER A 80 -7.12 -7.40 -9.32
CA SER A 80 -6.25 -6.52 -8.55
C SER A 80 -6.54 -5.05 -8.79
N ASP A 81 -6.13 -4.22 -7.84
CA ASP A 81 -6.08 -2.76 -7.96
C ASP A 81 -4.80 -2.25 -7.32
N THR A 82 -4.30 -1.12 -7.83
CA THR A 82 -3.01 -0.55 -7.43
C THR A 82 -3.17 0.94 -7.19
N LYS A 83 -2.81 1.41 -5.99
CA LYS A 83 -2.72 2.84 -5.68
C LYS A 83 -1.27 3.26 -5.58
N THR A 84 -0.91 4.30 -6.33
CA THR A 84 0.41 4.94 -6.27
C THR A 84 0.30 6.36 -5.77
N VAL A 85 1.07 6.70 -4.74
CA VAL A 85 1.15 8.05 -4.18
C VAL A 85 2.55 8.60 -4.44
N LYS A 86 2.66 9.51 -5.42
CA LYS A 86 3.91 10.19 -5.73
C LYS A 86 4.32 11.11 -4.58
N GLY A 87 5.60 11.05 -4.21
CA GLY A 87 6.12 11.87 -3.11
C GLY A 87 5.42 11.63 -1.78
N CYS A 88 5.00 10.39 -1.55
CA CYS A 88 4.29 9.96 -0.34
C CYS A 88 5.11 10.27 0.92
N ILE A 89 6.43 10.02 0.87
CA ILE A 89 7.35 10.27 1.96
C ILE A 89 8.46 11.24 1.51
N LYS A 90 8.70 12.29 2.29
CA LYS A 90 9.73 13.30 2.04
C LYS A 90 10.73 13.38 3.20
N LEU A 91 11.95 12.94 2.98
CA LEU A 91 13.02 13.00 3.97
C LEU A 91 14.02 14.11 3.68
N SER A 92 14.39 14.83 4.74
CA SER A 92 15.57 15.71 4.76
C SER A 92 16.73 15.03 5.49
N GLU A 93 17.92 15.63 5.37
CA GLU A 93 19.04 15.37 6.26
C GLU A 93 18.77 15.83 7.70
#